data_AF-A0AAC8YKU6-F1
#
_entry.id   AF-A0AAC8YKU6-F1
#
_cell.length_a   1.000
_cell.length_b   1.000
_cell.length_c   1.000
_cell.angle_alpha   90.00
_cell.angle_beta   90.00
_cell.angle_gamma   90.00
#
_symmetry.space_group_name_H-M   'P 1'
#
loop_
_entity.id
_entity.type
_entity.pdbx_description
1 polymer ?
#
loop_
_entity_poly.entity_id
_entity_poly.type
_entity_poly.pdbx_seq_one_letter_code
_entity_poly.pdbx_strand_id
1 'polypeptide(L)'
;MPKVEDKTQLKDDGDARLRTVLSGIEPELRRLNAVISNLTVLAVALDNIEPTALTVLAEVGSDAIGRVSSSWRDAFDLVHAAQLRSAT
;
A
#
# COMPACT_ATOMS: atom_id res chain seq x y z
N MET A 1 31.13 28.40 2.44
CA MET A 1 30.22 27.84 1.42
C MET A 1 29.66 26.52 1.93
N PRO A 2 28.44 26.48 2.51
CA PRO A 2 27.70 25.24 2.74
C PRO A 2 26.32 25.35 2.06
N LYS A 3 26.14 24.77 0.86
CA LYS A 3 24.82 24.68 0.20
C LYS A 3 24.59 23.39 -0.59
N VAL A 4 25.60 22.54 -0.72
CA VAL A 4 25.52 21.33 -1.57
C VAL A 4 25.22 20.07 -0.74
N GLU A 5 25.72 19.98 0.49
CA GLU A 5 25.44 18.83 1.39
C GLU A 5 23.96 18.73 1.79
N ASP A 6 23.32 19.87 2.07
CA ASP A 6 21.93 19.94 2.57
C ASP A 6 20.91 19.45 1.53
N LYS A 7 21.04 19.86 0.26
CA LYS A 7 20.14 19.41 -0.82
C LYS A 7 20.32 17.94 -1.20
N THR A 8 21.53 17.41 -1.02
CA THR A 8 21.85 16.02 -1.37
C THR A 8 21.28 15.07 -0.31
N GLN A 9 21.48 15.38 0.98
CA GLN A 9 20.89 14.62 2.08
C GLN A 9 19.36 14.63 2.07
N LEU A 10 18.74 15.79 1.81
CA LEU A 10 17.28 15.91 1.75
C LEU A 10 16.64 15.11 0.61
N LYS A 11 17.36 14.93 -0.51
CA LYS A 11 16.89 14.10 -1.63
C LYS A 11 17.00 12.61 -1.29
N ASP A 12 18.12 12.20 -0.71
CA ASP A 12 18.35 10.81 -0.29
C ASP A 12 17.33 10.36 0.77
N ASP A 13 16.96 11.24 1.71
CA ASP A 13 15.92 10.99 2.70
C ASP A 13 14.52 10.83 2.08
N GLY A 14 14.21 11.63 1.05
CA GLY A 14 12.96 11.52 0.30
C GLY A 14 12.85 10.20 -0.46
N ASP A 15 13.93 9.80 -1.14
CA ASP A 15 14.00 8.56 -1.90
C ASP A 15 13.94 7.33 -0.97
N ALA A 16 14.58 7.38 0.20
CA ALA A 16 14.51 6.33 1.21
C ALA A 16 13.08 6.16 1.76
N ARG A 17 12.38 7.27 2.05
CA ARG A 17 10.99 7.25 2.50
C ARG A 17 10.04 6.71 1.44
N LEU A 18 10.18 7.14 0.19
CA LEU A 18 9.38 6.63 -0.92
C LEU A 18 9.58 5.12 -1.10
N ARG A 19 10.83 4.65 -1.09
CA ARG A 19 11.14 3.22 -1.18
C ARG A 19 10.49 2.43 -0.03
N THR A 20 10.52 2.97 1.18
CA THR A 20 9.89 2.34 2.36
C THR A 20 8.37 2.20 2.17
N VAL A 21 7.69 3.26 1.74
CA VAL A 21 6.24 3.23 1.49
C VAL A 21 5.90 2.23 0.38
N LEU A 22 6.61 2.28 -0.75
CA LEU A 22 6.39 1.36 -1.87
C LEU A 22 6.63 -0.10 -1.49
N SER A 23 7.64 -0.37 -0.65
CA SER A 23 7.92 -1.72 -0.13
C SER A 23 6.80 -2.22 0.78
N GLY A 24 6.08 -1.32 1.47
CA GLY A 24 4.92 -1.65 2.29
C GLY A 24 3.66 -2.01 1.50
N ILE A 25 3.55 -1.61 0.23
CA ILE A 25 2.38 -1.90 -0.62
C ILE A 25 2.36 -3.37 -1.06
N GLU A 26 3.52 -3.94 -1.38
CA GLU A 26 3.65 -5.29 -1.94
C GLU A 26 3.07 -6.40 -1.04
N PRO A 27 3.34 -6.42 0.29
CA PRO A 27 2.68 -7.35 1.22
C PRO A 27 1.16 -7.21 1.26
N GLU A 28 0.63 -5.99 1.19
CA GLU A 28 -0.82 -5.75 1.25
C GLU A 28 -1.52 -6.18 -0.04
N LEU A 29 -0.88 -5.99 -1.21
CA LEU A 29 -1.35 -6.54 -2.48
C LEU A 29 -1.37 -8.08 -2.45
N ARG A 30 -0.35 -8.71 -1.86
CA ARG A 30 -0.30 -10.16 -1.68
C ARG A 30 -1.44 -10.66 -0.78
N ARG A 31 -1.74 -9.91 0.29
CA ARG A 31 -2.87 -10.18 1.20
C ARG A 31 -4.21 -10.09 0.47
N LEU A 32 -4.42 -9.06 -0.35
CA LEU A 32 -5.62 -8.93 -1.19
C LEU A 32 -5.78 -10.11 -2.15
N ASN A 33 -4.69 -10.50 -2.82
CA ASN A 33 -4.72 -11.63 -3.74
C ASN A 33 -5.09 -12.94 -3.02
N ALA A 34 -4.62 -13.15 -1.80
CA ALA A 34 -5.00 -14.30 -0.97
C ALA A 34 -6.50 -14.29 -0.60
N VAL A 35 -7.05 -13.12 -0.23
CA VAL A 35 -8.50 -12.98 0.05
C VAL A 35 -9.33 -13.31 -1.19
N ILE A 36 -8.96 -12.75 -2.36
CA ILE A 36 -9.65 -13.03 -3.63
C ILE A 36 -9.59 -14.52 -3.99
N SER A 37 -8.43 -15.15 -3.79
CA SER A 37 -8.25 -16.58 -4.05
C SER A 37 -9.15 -17.43 -3.14
N ASN A 38 -9.21 -17.09 -1.84
CA ASN A 38 -10.07 -17.77 -0.89
C ASN A 38 -11.55 -17.59 -1.21
N LEU A 39 -11.98 -16.37 -1.55
CA LEU A 39 -13.36 -16.11 -1.98
C LEU A 39 -13.71 -16.86 -3.25
N THR A 40 -12.76 -17.04 -4.18
CA THR A 40 -12.97 -17.80 -5.42
C THR A 40 -13.14 -19.29 -5.12
N VAL A 41 -12.29 -19.87 -4.26
CA VAL A 41 -12.41 -21.27 -3.81
C VAL A 41 -13.76 -21.50 -3.13
N LEU A 42 -14.16 -20.56 -2.28
CA LEU A 42 -15.45 -20.61 -1.62
C LEU A 42 -16.61 -20.48 -2.61
N ALA A 43 -16.55 -19.56 -3.57
CA ALA A 43 -17.57 -19.45 -4.61
C ALA A 43 -17.78 -20.76 -5.40
N VAL A 44 -16.78 -21.64 -5.49
CA VAL A 44 -16.93 -22.96 -6.12
C VAL A 44 -17.53 -24.01 -5.18
N ALA A 45 -17.34 -23.86 -3.86
CA ALA A 45 -17.83 -24.79 -2.83
C ALA A 45 -19.25 -24.48 -2.32
N LEU A 46 -20.03 -23.71 -3.10
CA LEU A 46 -21.26 -22.96 -2.81
C LEU A 46 -22.32 -23.61 -1.90
N ASP A 47 -22.35 -24.93 -1.72
CA ASP A 47 -23.36 -25.62 -0.90
C ASP A 47 -22.98 -25.80 0.59
N ASN A 48 -21.73 -25.57 1.00
CA ASN A 48 -21.24 -25.92 2.36
C ASN A 48 -20.52 -24.80 3.11
N ILE A 49 -20.73 -23.53 2.75
CA ILE A 49 -19.98 -22.43 3.34
C ILE A 49 -20.78 -21.75 4.42
N GLU A 50 -20.25 -21.74 5.63
CA GLU A 50 -20.83 -20.94 6.69
C GLU A 50 -20.77 -19.44 6.33
N PRO A 51 -21.89 -18.71 6.44
CA PRO A 51 -21.94 -17.27 6.17
C PRO A 51 -20.91 -16.45 6.96
N THR A 52 -20.55 -16.90 8.16
CA THR A 52 -19.52 -16.31 9.02
C THR A 52 -18.14 -16.29 8.36
N ALA A 53 -17.77 -17.33 7.61
CA ALA A 53 -16.49 -17.38 6.89
C ALA A 53 -16.42 -16.34 5.77
N LEU A 54 -17.55 -16.07 5.09
CA LEU A 54 -17.66 -15.02 4.09
C LEU A 54 -17.55 -13.63 4.71
N THR A 55 -18.17 -13.40 5.87
CA THR A 55 -18.05 -12.14 6.61
C THR A 55 -16.60 -11.85 6.99
N VAL A 56 -15.87 -12.82 7.55
CA VAL A 56 -14.46 -12.64 7.92
C VAL A 56 -13.61 -12.31 6.70
N LEU A 57 -13.81 -12.99 5.57
CA LEU A 57 -13.07 -12.69 4.34
C LEU A 57 -13.39 -11.32 3.78
N ALA A 58 -14.64 -10.88 3.86
CA ALA A 58 -15.05 -9.53 3.45
C ALA A 58 -14.39 -8.46 4.33
N GLU A 59 -14.35 -8.65 5.65
CA GLU A 59 -13.68 -7.75 6.58
C GLU A 59 -12.17 -7.67 6.31
N VAL A 60 -11.50 -8.82 6.19
CA VAL A 60 -10.07 -8.89 5.87
C VAL A 60 -9.77 -8.25 4.51
N GLY A 61 -10.63 -8.45 3.53
CA GLY A 61 -10.53 -7.81 2.21
C GLY A 61 -10.67 -6.29 2.30
N SER A 62 -11.69 -5.80 3.00
CA SER A 62 -11.94 -4.37 3.21
C SER A 62 -10.74 -3.69 3.89
N ASP A 63 -10.21 -4.30 4.96
CA ASP A 63 -9.03 -3.82 5.66
C ASP A 63 -7.80 -3.72 4.76
N ALA A 64 -7.55 -4.76 3.95
CA ALA A 64 -6.41 -4.78 3.04
C ALA A 64 -6.55 -3.72 1.93
N ILE A 65 -7.76 -3.49 1.39
CA ILE A 65 -8.03 -2.40 0.43
C ILE A 65 -7.74 -1.04 1.08
N GLY A 66 -8.17 -0.86 2.33
CA GLY A 66 -7.93 0.36 3.11
C GLY A 66 -6.44 0.64 3.28
N ARG A 67 -5.65 -0.37 3.64
CA ARG A 67 -4.19 -0.26 3.79
C ARG A 67 -3.48 0.08 2.48
N VAL A 68 -3.79 -0.65 1.40
CA VAL A 68 -3.25 -0.37 0.07
C VAL A 68 -3.57 1.06 -0.37
N SER A 69 -4.83 1.49 -0.19
CA SER A 69 -5.25 2.85 -0.56
C SER A 69 -4.51 3.93 0.24
N SER A 70 -4.31 3.71 1.54
CA SER A 70 -3.55 4.63 2.40
C SER A 70 -2.10 4.73 1.94
N SER A 71 -1.43 3.60 1.74
CA SER A 71 -0.03 3.58 1.30
C SER A 71 0.17 4.21 -0.09
N TRP A 72 -0.79 4.08 -0.99
CA TRP A 72 -0.75 4.79 -2.28
C TRP A 72 -0.88 6.31 -2.13
N ARG A 73 -1.73 6.80 -1.23
CA ARG A 73 -1.82 8.24 -0.95
C ARG A 73 -0.52 8.75 -0.34
N ASP A 74 0.06 8.03 0.62
CA ASP A 74 1.33 8.41 1.23
C ASP A 74 2.45 8.48 0.18
N ALA A 75 2.49 7.54 -0.77
CA ALA A 75 3.45 7.57 -1.87
C ALA A 75 3.23 8.77 -2.80
N PHE A 76 1.97 9.08 -3.14
CA PHE A 76 1.63 10.23 -3.97
C PHE A 76 2.02 11.55 -3.30
N ASP A 77 1.73 11.70 -2.01
CA ASP A 77 2.06 12.90 -1.24
C ASP A 77 3.57 13.12 -1.15
N LEU A 78 4.36 12.04 -1.00
CA LEU A 78 5.82 12.10 -1.03
C LEU A 78 6.36 12.60 -2.38
N VAL A 79 5.82 12.08 -3.49
CA VAL A 79 6.21 12.48 -4.86
C VAL A 79 5.79 13.93 -5.13
N HIS A 80 4.56 14.29 -4.78
CA HIS A 80 4.04 15.64 -5.00
C HIS A 80 4.84 16.69 -4.21
N ALA A 81 5.16 16.38 -2.94
CA ALA A 81 6.00 17.24 -2.13
C ALA A 81 7.42 17.38 -2.69
N ALA A 82 7.98 16.32 -3.29
CA ALA A 82 9.28 16.39 -3.97
C ALA A 82 9.24 17.28 -5.22
N GLN A 83 8.16 17.21 -6.01
CA GLN A 83 7.97 18.05 -7.19
C GLN A 83 7.89 19.54 -6.83
N LEU A 84 7.08 19.90 -5.82
CA LEU A 84 6.96 21.30 -5.37
C LEU A 84 8.31 21.88 -4.90
N ARG A 85 9.11 21.08 -4.20
CA ARG A 85 10.47 21.48 -3.76
C ARG A 85 11.47 21.64 -4.90
N SER A 86 11.29 20.93 -6.01
CA SER A 86 12.15 21.07 -7.19
C SER A 86 11.84 22.32 -8.03
N ALA A 87 10.67 22.92 -7.82
CA ALA A 87 10.20 24.10 -8.53
C ALA A 87 10.48 25.43 -7.76
N THR A 88 11.05 25.35 -6.55
CA THR A 88 11.43 26.50 -5.70
C THR A 88 12.94 26.60 -5.54
#